data_AF-A0A2D6ESG4-F1
#
_entry.id   AF-A0A2D6ESG4-F1
#
_cell.length_a   1.000
_cell.length_b   1.000
_cell.length_c   1.000
_cell.angle_alpha   90.00
_cell.angle_beta   90.00
_cell.angle_gamma   90.00
#
_symmetry.space_group_name_H-M   'P 1'
#
loop_
_entity.id
_entity.type
_entity.pdbx_description
1 polymer ?
#
loop_
_entity_poly.entity_id
_entity_poly.type
_entity_poly.pdbx_seq_one_letter_code
_entity_poly.pdbx_strand_id
1 'polypeptide(L)' 'MTDKNGVENNRDSIERVYKEKVKFEIYGEEMIEKRVKSSGNSGRVYLPPNWVNHHVKIIRID' A
#
# COMPACT_ATOMS: atom_id res chain seq x y z
N MET A 1 -11.13 16.94 -54.35
CA MET A 1 -10.02 16.64 -53.42
C MET A 1 -10.60 16.83 -52.03
N THR A 2 -10.80 15.75 -51.28
CA THR A 2 -11.47 15.78 -49.97
C THR A 2 -10.44 16.05 -48.88
N ASP A 3 -10.63 17.16 -48.16
CA ASP A 3 -9.75 17.60 -47.08
C ASP A 3 -9.90 16.68 -45.86
N LYS A 4 -8.81 15.97 -45.52
CA LYS A 4 -8.71 14.97 -44.45
C LYS A 4 -8.28 15.57 -43.09
N ASN A 5 -8.57 16.83 -42.81
CA ASN A 5 -7.95 17.55 -41.68
C ASN A 5 -8.82 17.62 -40.40
N GLY A 6 -9.90 16.82 -40.29
CA GLY A 6 -10.83 16.88 -39.15
C GLY A 6 -10.63 15.87 -38.02
N VAL A 7 -9.70 14.91 -38.14
CA VAL A 7 -9.70 13.69 -37.29
C VAL A 7 -8.57 13.67 -36.24
N GLU A 8 -7.53 14.49 -36.36
CA GLU A 8 -6.36 14.43 -35.46
C GLU A 8 -6.56 15.15 -34.12
N ASN A 9 -7.44 16.15 -34.05
CA ASN A 9 -7.67 16.94 -32.81
C ASN A 9 -8.40 16.21 -31.67
N ASN A 10 -8.87 14.97 -31.89
CA ASN A 10 -9.65 14.22 -30.89
C ASN A 10 -8.85 13.12 -30.18
N ARG A 11 -7.61 12.84 -30.57
CA ARG A 11 -6.77 11.84 -29.89
C ARG A 11 -6.04 12.44 -28.69
N ASP A 12 -5.54 13.66 -28.84
CA ASP A 12 -4.84 14.40 -27.78
C ASP A 12 -5.75 14.78 -26.60
N SER A 13 -7.06 14.89 -26.83
CA SER A 13 -8.07 15.13 -25.79
C SER A 13 -8.33 13.86 -24.96
N ILE A 14 -8.42 12.69 -25.61
CA ILE A 14 -8.64 11.40 -24.94
C ILE A 14 -7.39 10.99 -24.13
N GLU A 15 -6.19 11.26 -24.62
CA GLU A 15 -4.94 10.95 -23.92
C GLU A 15 -4.73 11.81 -22.64
N ARG A 16 -5.31 13.02 -22.60
CA ARG A 16 -5.34 13.87 -21.39
C ARG A 16 -6.30 13.35 -20.33
N VAL A 17 -7.41 12.74 -20.72
CA VAL A 17 -8.40 12.14 -19.78
C VAL A 17 -7.81 10.93 -19.06
N TYR A 18 -6.99 10.12 -19.74
CA TYR A 18 -6.31 8.96 -19.10
C TYR A 18 -5.10 9.33 -18.23
N LYS A 19 -4.73 10.62 -18.17
CA LYS A 19 -3.65 11.15 -17.31
C LYS A 19 -4.17 11.81 -16.03
N GLU A 20 -5.47 11.70 -15.75
CA GLU A 20 -6.03 12.06 -14.46
C GLU A 20 -5.40 11.15 -13.38
N LYS A 21 -4.56 11.76 -12.55
CA LYS A 21 -3.87 11.08 -11.46
C LYS A 21 -4.92 10.57 -10.47
N VAL A 22 -5.13 9.26 -10.45
CA VAL A 22 -5.99 8.61 -9.48
C VAL A 22 -5.25 8.53 -8.14
N LYS A 23 -5.90 8.98 -7.06
CA LYS A 23 -5.40 8.85 -5.69
C LYS A 23 -6.17 7.74 -4.98
N PHE A 24 -5.45 6.81 -4.38
CA PHE A 24 -6.02 5.80 -3.50
C PHE A 24 -5.64 6.11 -2.06
N GLU A 25 -6.63 6.11 -1.17
CA GLU A 25 -6.43 6.15 0.28
C GLU A 25 -7.04 4.88 0.87
N ILE A 26 -6.26 4.18 1.69
CA ILE A 26 -6.68 2.93 2.32
C ILE A 26 -6.67 3.19 3.83
N TYR A 27 -7.81 2.92 4.46
CA TYR A 27 -7.97 3.00 5.91
C TYR A 27 -8.07 1.57 6.46
N GLY A 28 -7.31 1.29 7.52
CA GLY A 28 -7.32 0.00 8.18
C GLY A 28 -6.34 -0.06 9.34
N GLU A 29 -6.45 -1.11 10.14
CA GLU A 29 -5.47 -1.44 11.19
C GLU A 29 -4.48 -2.45 10.63
N GLU A 30 -3.18 -2.15 10.73
CA GLU A 30 -2.13 -3.11 10.37
C GLU A 30 -1.87 -4.08 11.53
N MET A 31 -1.98 -5.38 11.27
CA MET A 31 -1.65 -6.44 12.22
C MET A 31 -0.41 -7.21 11.75
N ILE A 32 0.55 -7.41 12.65
CA ILE A 32 1.74 -8.23 12.39
C ILE A 32 1.61 -9.55 13.14
N GLU A 33 1.49 -10.65 12.40
CA GLU A 33 1.57 -12.00 12.95
C GLU A 33 3.01 -12.53 12.91
N LYS A 34 3.51 -12.99 14.06
CA LYS A 34 4.84 -13.61 14.16
C LYS A 34 4.80 -14.79 15.10
N ARG A 35 5.44 -15.89 14.68
CA ARG A 35 5.66 -17.05 15.54
C ARG A 35 6.71 -16.75 16.60
N VAL A 36 6.36 -17.05 17.85
CA VAL A 36 7.28 -16.94 18.99
C VAL A 36 8.47 -17.90 18.80
N LYS A 37 9.69 -17.40 19.00
CA LYS A 37 10.93 -18.19 18.98
C LYS A 37 11.42 -18.45 20.40
N SER A 38 12.06 -19.59 20.62
CA SER A 38 12.61 -19.94 21.94
C SER A 38 13.76 -19.02 22.34
N SER A 39 13.87 -18.79 23.64
CA SER A 39 14.82 -17.88 24.25
C SER A 39 15.06 -18.28 25.71
N GLY A 40 15.93 -19.27 25.92
CA GLY A 40 16.12 -19.82 27.27
C GLY A 40 14.79 -20.33 27.85
N ASN A 41 14.38 -19.77 28.98
CA ASN A 41 13.11 -20.06 29.66
C ASN A 41 11.90 -19.23 29.16
N SER A 42 12.07 -18.43 28.10
CA SER A 42 11.04 -17.53 27.58
C SER A 42 10.94 -17.59 26.05
N GLY A 43 9.95 -16.86 25.51
CA GLY A 43 9.79 -16.63 24.07
C GLY A 43 10.21 -15.22 23.66
N ARG A 44 10.78 -15.06 22.46
CA ARG A 44 11.08 -13.76 21.85
C ARG A 44 10.29 -13.57 20.56
N VAL A 45 9.85 -12.33 20.34
CA VAL A 45 9.27 -11.84 19.09
C VAL A 45 10.04 -10.59 18.67
N TYR A 46 10.59 -10.58 17.46
CA TYR A 46 11.27 -9.41 16.89
C TYR A 46 10.30 -8.58 16.07
N LEU A 47 10.06 -7.34 16.53
CA LEU A 47 9.17 -6.37 15.89
C LEU A 47 9.96 -5.42 14.97
N PRO A 48 9.31 -4.72 14.04
CA PRO A 48 9.96 -3.71 13.21
C PRO A 48 10.75 -2.66 14.02
N PRO A 49 11.92 -2.19 13.55
CA PRO A 49 12.74 -1.22 14.30
C PRO A 49 12.04 0.11 14.58
N ASN A 50 11.14 0.55 13.71
CA ASN A 50 10.35 1.76 13.90
C ASN A 50 9.34 1.66 15.06
N TRP A 51 9.13 0.47 15.64
CA TRP A 51 8.28 0.26 16.83
C TRP A 51 9.07 0.37 18.15
N VAL A 52 10.38 0.58 18.11
CA VAL A 52 11.17 0.85 19.32
C VAL A 52 10.57 2.06 20.05
N ASN A 53 10.48 1.98 21.38
CA ASN A 53 9.85 2.96 22.26
C ASN A 53 8.32 3.16 22.07
N HIS A 54 7.64 2.28 21.34
CA HIS A 54 6.18 2.29 21.25
C HIS A 54 5.56 1.29 22.23
N HIS A 55 4.34 1.57 22.69
CA HIS A 55 3.55 0.62 23.49
C HIS A 55 2.92 -0.43 22.58
N VAL A 56 3.21 -1.72 22.82
CA VAL A 56 2.73 -2.83 22.02
C VAL A 56 1.86 -3.76 22.86
N LYS A 57 0.73 -4.21 22.32
CA LYS A 57 -0.10 -5.26 22.89
C LYS A 57 0.15 -6.56 22.14
N ILE A 58 0.44 -7.64 22.85
CA ILE A 58 0.58 -8.98 22.30
C ILE A 58 -0.68 -9.77 22.67
N ILE A 59 -1.30 -10.41 21.69
CA ILE A 59 -2.45 -11.28 21.87
C ILE A 59 -2.01 -12.68 21.47
N ARG A 60 -2.17 -13.64 22.38
CA ARG A 60 -1.95 -15.06 22.11
C ARG A 60 -3.18 -15.59 21.34
N ILE A 61 -2.96 -16.28 20.22
CA ILE A 61 -4.02 -16.71 19.28
C ILE A 61 -4.08 -18.22 19.04
N ASP A 62 -3.24 -19.00 19.74
CA ASP A 62 -3.14 -20.47 19.68
C ASP A 62 -3.85 -21.18 20.84
#